data_AF-A0A6F8U736-F1
#
_entry.id   AF-A0A6F8U736-F1
#
_cell.length_a   1.000
_cell.length_b   1.000
_cell.length_c   1.000
_cell.angle_alpha   90.00
_cell.angle_beta   90.00
_cell.angle_gamma   90.00
#
_symmetry.space_group_name_H-M   'P 1'
#
loop_
_entity.id
_entity.type
_entity.pdbx_description
1 polymer ?
#
loop_
_entity_poly.entity_id
_entity_poly.type
_entity_poly.pdbx_seq_one_letter_code
_entity_poly.pdbx_strand_id
1 'polypeptide(L)'
;MGLANPLDGGSSLNASKLTGVDDLRRWIQRGLLVVALLIALPVHADWYYAVDKQSRWQGDLNARMAAIEEVFSGRLGVYMQNLASGEAYAWKADEPWYLASLVKVPVAAQVLAERQAGRLSLDERITLARSDYVDGAGPVNWHDPGTPISIGYLLEQMITVSDNTASDMLIDRVGLEAVNTRVTSMVAASGGKPDHIGPISKLVGVRQGVYGQLHPDAQGLGGLDFMALRKHSVSQRPVALARVLSVRQDAFAQPDYDSAFDAYEATGENVGTLRAFGDVLASLHHGGHDGFE
;
A
#
# COMPACT_ATOMS: atom_id res chain seq x y z
N MET A 1 21.66 93.05 53.93
CA MET A 1 21.50 92.99 55.40
C MET A 1 20.00 93.07 55.68
N GLY A 2 19.44 92.10 56.42
CA GLY A 2 17.99 91.95 56.70
C GLY A 2 17.46 90.65 56.08
N LEU A 3 17.33 89.52 56.82
CA LEU A 3 16.46 89.15 57.96
C LEU A 3 15.04 88.70 57.56
N ALA A 4 14.76 87.45 57.97
CA ALA A 4 13.48 86.86 58.43
C ALA A 4 12.37 86.48 57.42
N ASN A 5 12.11 85.15 57.33
CA ASN A 5 10.86 84.39 57.61
C ASN A 5 9.48 85.07 57.47
N PRO A 6 8.32 84.34 57.41
CA PRO A 6 8.06 82.90 57.12
C PRO A 6 6.74 82.62 56.31
N LEU A 7 6.51 81.32 56.04
CA LEU A 7 5.24 80.56 55.98
C LEU A 7 4.10 80.83 54.95
N ASP A 8 3.67 79.68 54.41
CA ASP A 8 2.32 79.22 54.07
C ASP A 8 1.51 79.78 52.89
N GLY A 9 1.17 78.83 52.00
CA GLY A 9 -0.22 78.43 51.83
C GLY A 9 -1.02 79.13 50.73
N GLY A 10 -1.34 78.40 49.66
CA GLY A 10 -2.44 78.79 48.77
C GLY A 10 -2.28 78.40 47.31
N SER A 11 -2.80 77.22 46.99
CA SER A 11 -3.14 76.67 45.67
C SER A 11 -3.49 77.68 44.55
N SER A 12 -2.92 77.50 43.36
CA SER A 12 -3.71 77.21 42.14
C SER A 12 -2.84 76.69 40.98
N LEU A 13 -3.22 75.50 40.52
CA LEU A 13 -3.27 74.96 39.16
C LEU A 13 -2.37 75.58 38.06
N ASN A 14 -1.45 74.75 37.55
CA ASN A 14 -1.23 74.53 36.12
C ASN A 14 -0.48 73.19 35.93
N ALA A 15 -1.16 72.14 35.50
CA ALA A 15 -1.41 71.80 34.09
C ALA A 15 -0.19 71.16 33.41
N SER A 16 -0.22 69.82 33.44
CA SER A 16 0.01 68.92 32.29
C SER A 16 1.41 68.90 31.66
N LYS A 17 2.00 67.70 31.53
CA LYS A 17 1.97 66.91 30.28
C LYS A 17 2.93 65.72 30.33
N LEU A 18 2.56 64.71 29.54
CA LEU A 18 3.36 63.59 28.97
C LEU A 18 3.41 62.28 29.77
N THR A 19 2.40 61.43 29.57
CA THR A 19 2.50 59.96 29.79
C THR A 19 2.04 59.12 28.60
N GLY A 20 1.64 59.72 27.47
CA GLY A 20 1.07 58.97 26.34
C GLY A 20 2.09 58.22 25.46
N VAL A 21 3.32 58.73 25.35
CA VAL A 21 4.30 58.19 24.38
C VAL A 21 5.02 56.96 24.90
N ASP A 22 5.33 56.91 26.20
CA ASP A 22 6.05 55.79 26.81
C ASP A 22 5.16 54.55 26.98
N ASP A 23 3.86 54.73 27.22
CA ASP A 23 2.89 53.63 27.25
C ASP A 23 2.64 53.05 25.86
N LEU A 24 2.59 53.89 24.81
CA LEU A 24 2.47 53.43 23.43
C LEU A 24 3.69 52.62 22.99
N ARG A 25 4.90 53.04 23.39
CA ARG A 25 6.15 52.31 23.09
C ARG A 25 6.21 50.96 23.78
N ARG A 26 5.74 50.87 25.04
CA ARG A 26 5.64 49.60 25.78
C ARG A 26 4.60 48.66 25.19
N TRP A 27 3.48 49.19 24.70
CA TRP A 27 2.47 48.40 23.98
C TRP A 27 2.97 47.88 22.63
N ILE A 28 3.68 48.70 21.85
CA ILE A 28 4.26 48.29 20.57
C ILE A 28 5.38 47.24 20.78
N GLN A 29 6.25 47.42 21.77
CA GLN A 29 7.31 46.44 22.07
C GLN A 29 6.77 45.10 22.60
N ARG A 30 5.72 45.13 23.43
CA ARG A 30 5.03 43.90 23.89
C ARG A 30 4.22 43.23 22.77
N GLY A 31 3.62 44.02 21.87
CA GLY A 31 2.93 43.51 20.68
C GLY A 31 3.88 42.85 19.68
N LEU A 32 5.06 43.44 19.44
CA LEU A 32 6.07 42.88 18.53
C LEU A 32 6.73 41.61 19.06
N LEU A 33 6.89 41.45 20.38
CA LEU A 33 7.36 40.21 21.00
C LEU A 33 6.35 39.06 20.87
N VAL A 34 5.05 39.35 20.94
CA VAL A 34 3.99 38.34 20.72
C VAL A 34 3.91 37.94 19.24
N VAL A 35 4.08 38.88 18.31
CA VAL A 35 4.11 38.58 16.86
C VAL A 35 5.37 37.80 16.47
N ALA A 36 6.54 38.09 17.07
CA ALA A 36 7.76 37.33 16.81
C ALA A 36 7.71 35.90 17.40
N LEU A 37 7.02 35.68 18.52
CA LEU A 37 6.81 34.33 19.06
C LEU A 37 5.80 33.51 18.23
N LEU A 38 4.87 34.17 17.53
CA LEU A 38 3.90 33.53 16.63
C LEU A 38 4.50 33.17 15.26
N ILE A 39 5.58 33.84 14.84
CA ILE A 39 6.29 33.56 13.57
C ILE A 39 7.41 32.52 13.76
N ALA A 40 7.84 32.27 14.99
CA ALA A 40 8.87 31.27 15.33
C ALA A 40 8.29 29.89 15.73
N LEU A 41 6.97 29.68 15.61
CA LEU A 41 6.43 28.34 15.58
C LEU A 41 6.69 27.77 14.19
N PRO A 42 7.35 26.61 14.05
CA PRO A 42 7.36 25.92 12.77
C PRO A 42 5.88 25.66 12.44
N VAL A 43 5.38 26.32 11.40
CA VAL A 43 4.19 25.86 10.70
C VAL A 43 4.63 24.60 9.97
N HIS A 44 4.83 23.53 10.71
CA HIS A 44 4.55 22.21 10.18
C HIS A 44 3.05 22.21 10.03
N ALA A 45 2.63 22.42 8.79
CA ALA A 45 1.27 22.25 8.39
C ALA A 45 1.00 20.73 8.49
N ASP A 46 0.79 20.25 9.71
CA ASP A 46 0.22 18.94 10.00
C ASP A 46 -1.24 18.96 9.54
N TRP A 47 -1.46 18.99 8.22
CA TRP A 47 -2.73 18.62 7.60
C TRP A 47 -2.96 17.11 7.68
N TYR A 48 -2.07 16.39 8.36
CA TYR A 48 -2.34 15.04 8.80
C TYR A 48 -3.30 15.10 9.98
N TYR A 49 -4.59 15.01 9.66
CA TYR A 49 -5.54 14.52 10.63
C TYR A 49 -4.99 13.19 11.14
N ALA A 50 -4.49 13.17 12.37
CA ALA A 50 -4.67 12.00 13.21
C ALA A 50 -6.19 11.87 13.40
N VAL A 51 -6.89 11.41 12.34
CA VAL A 51 -8.27 10.99 12.44
C VAL A 51 -8.19 9.87 13.45
N ASP A 52 -8.71 10.11 14.64
CA ASP A 52 -9.17 9.02 15.47
C ASP A 52 -10.13 8.25 14.55
N LYS A 53 -9.66 7.13 13.99
CA LYS A 53 -10.36 6.34 12.97
C LYS A 53 -11.53 5.63 13.65
N GLN A 54 -12.44 6.39 14.25
CA GLN A 54 -13.62 5.96 14.99
C GLN A 54 -14.85 6.69 14.45
N SER A 55 -15.42 6.12 13.39
CA SER A 55 -16.67 6.54 12.79
C SER A 55 -17.86 6.25 13.71
N ARG A 56 -18.92 7.05 13.65
CA ARG A 56 -20.17 6.80 14.39
C ARG A 56 -20.86 5.47 14.04
N TRP A 57 -20.56 4.92 12.87
CA TRP A 57 -21.10 3.64 12.38
C TRP A 57 -20.26 2.42 12.80
N GLN A 58 -19.10 2.59 13.46
CA GLN A 58 -18.21 1.46 13.79
C GLN A 58 -18.80 0.47 14.78
N GLY A 59 -19.57 0.95 15.77
CA GLY A 59 -20.17 0.08 16.79
C GLY A 59 -21.14 -0.95 16.20
N ASP A 60 -22.01 -0.52 15.28
CA ASP A 60 -22.96 -1.42 14.58
C ASP A 60 -22.23 -2.40 13.67
N LEU A 61 -21.17 -1.96 12.98
CA LEU A 61 -20.38 -2.85 12.14
C LEU A 61 -19.63 -3.92 12.95
N ASN A 62 -19.06 -3.58 14.11
CA ASN A 62 -18.36 -4.56 14.94
C ASN A 62 -19.26 -5.73 15.37
N ALA A 63 -20.50 -5.43 15.78
CA ALA A 63 -21.47 -6.47 16.14
C ALA A 63 -21.82 -7.36 14.93
N ARG A 64 -21.99 -6.77 13.74
CA ARG A 64 -22.27 -7.51 12.51
C ARG A 64 -21.08 -8.36 12.06
N MET A 65 -19.86 -7.84 12.16
CA MET A 65 -18.64 -8.58 11.85
C MET A 65 -18.47 -9.77 12.79
N ALA A 66 -18.67 -9.59 14.10
CA ALA A 66 -18.64 -10.68 15.07
C ALA A 66 -19.67 -11.78 14.74
N ALA A 67 -20.91 -11.40 14.41
CA ALA A 67 -21.95 -12.35 14.02
C ALA A 67 -21.60 -13.13 12.73
N ILE A 68 -20.91 -12.51 11.77
CA ILE A 68 -20.42 -13.21 10.57
C ILE A 68 -19.32 -14.20 10.95
N GLU A 69 -18.39 -13.83 11.83
CA GLU A 69 -17.32 -14.72 12.27
C GLU A 69 -17.82 -15.95 13.03
N GLU A 70 -18.90 -15.83 13.80
CA GLU A 70 -19.49 -16.98 14.51
C GLU A 70 -19.95 -18.11 13.57
N VAL A 71 -20.34 -17.78 12.34
CA VAL A 71 -20.84 -18.75 11.35
C VAL A 71 -19.87 -19.02 10.20
N PHE A 72 -18.81 -18.23 10.06
CA PHE A 72 -17.82 -18.37 9.01
C PHE A 72 -16.67 -19.28 9.46
N SER A 73 -16.40 -20.35 8.73
CA SER A 73 -15.37 -21.34 9.08
C SER A 73 -13.93 -20.92 8.73
N GLY A 74 -13.70 -19.67 8.35
CA GLY A 74 -12.40 -19.14 7.94
C GLY A 74 -12.01 -17.85 8.67
N ARG A 75 -10.90 -17.24 8.25
CA ARG A 75 -10.47 -15.92 8.74
C ARG A 75 -11.13 -14.81 7.92
N LEU A 76 -11.67 -13.79 8.60
CA LEU A 76 -12.29 -12.63 7.96
C LEU A 76 -11.55 -11.34 8.34
N GLY A 77 -11.17 -10.55 7.33
CA GLY A 77 -10.57 -9.24 7.49
C GLY A 77 -11.27 -8.22 6.60
N VAL A 78 -11.47 -7.01 7.11
CA VAL A 78 -12.11 -5.91 6.37
C VAL A 78 -11.36 -4.61 6.62
N TYR A 79 -11.03 -3.91 5.54
CA TYR A 79 -10.62 -2.53 5.58
C TYR A 79 -11.51 -1.71 4.64
N MET A 80 -12.02 -0.57 5.12
CA MET A 80 -12.79 0.37 4.30
C MET A 80 -12.31 1.78 4.62
N GLN A 81 -12.21 2.64 3.62
CA GLN A 81 -11.82 4.03 3.80
C GLN A 81 -12.68 4.93 2.93
N ASN A 82 -13.22 5.98 3.53
CA ASN A 82 -13.80 7.10 2.81
C ASN A 82 -12.65 7.99 2.33
N LEU A 83 -12.47 8.06 1.02
CA LEU A 83 -11.35 8.79 0.41
C LEU A 83 -11.48 10.32 0.54
N ALA A 84 -12.70 10.85 0.71
CA ALA A 84 -12.92 12.28 0.85
C ALA A 84 -12.65 12.79 2.28
N SER A 85 -12.99 12.00 3.30
CA SER A 85 -12.83 12.39 4.71
C SER A 85 -11.63 11.74 5.41
N GLY A 86 -11.06 10.68 4.83
CA GLY A 86 -10.04 9.85 5.47
C GLY A 86 -10.57 8.91 6.55
N GLU A 87 -11.86 8.97 6.88
CA GLU A 87 -12.52 8.09 7.85
C GLU A 87 -12.42 6.63 7.39
N ALA A 88 -12.08 5.71 8.30
CA ALA A 88 -11.86 4.31 7.94
C ALA A 88 -12.43 3.32 8.96
N TYR A 89 -12.80 2.14 8.47
CA TYR A 89 -13.11 0.94 9.24
C TYR A 89 -11.97 -0.06 9.16
N ALA A 90 -11.71 -0.76 10.25
CA ALA A 90 -10.81 -1.90 10.25
C ALA A 90 -11.36 -3.03 11.13
N TRP A 91 -11.41 -4.23 10.56
CA TRP A 91 -11.66 -5.48 11.27
C TRP A 91 -10.54 -6.44 10.91
N LYS A 92 -9.66 -6.78 11.86
CA LYS A 92 -8.46 -7.61 11.63
C LYS A 92 -7.61 -7.16 10.43
N ALA A 93 -7.68 -5.87 10.08
CA ALA A 93 -7.06 -5.32 8.88
C ALA A 93 -5.54 -5.21 8.98
N ASP A 94 -5.01 -5.19 10.21
CA ASP A 94 -3.59 -5.07 10.52
C ASP A 94 -2.90 -6.44 10.71
N GLU A 95 -3.65 -7.54 10.55
CA GLU A 95 -3.09 -8.90 10.46
C GLU A 95 -2.44 -9.13 9.08
N PRO A 96 -1.52 -10.11 8.96
CA PRO A 96 -1.00 -10.53 7.67
C PRO A 96 -2.08 -11.28 6.86
N TRP A 97 -2.30 -10.84 5.62
CA TRP A 97 -3.17 -11.48 4.65
C TRP A 97 -2.42 -11.75 3.36
N TYR A 98 -2.55 -12.97 2.84
CA TYR A 98 -2.12 -13.26 1.47
C TYR A 98 -2.93 -12.42 0.47
N LEU A 99 -2.24 -11.57 -0.29
CA LEU A 99 -2.85 -10.58 -1.18
C LEU A 99 -3.45 -11.21 -2.45
N ALA A 100 -3.05 -12.44 -2.78
CA ALA A 100 -3.47 -13.12 -4.00
C ALA A 100 -3.35 -12.20 -5.22
N SER A 101 -4.43 -12.05 -6.00
CA SER A 101 -4.40 -11.24 -7.24
C SER A 101 -4.45 -9.72 -7.01
N LEU A 102 -4.56 -9.25 -5.77
CA LEU A 102 -4.47 -7.82 -5.46
C LEU A 102 -3.11 -7.23 -5.87
N VAL A 103 -2.05 -8.04 -5.90
CA VAL A 103 -0.70 -7.64 -6.35
C VAL A 103 -0.66 -7.11 -7.79
N LYS A 104 -1.70 -7.38 -8.61
CA LYS A 104 -1.80 -6.88 -9.99
C LYS A 104 -2.10 -5.38 -10.08
N VAL A 105 -2.63 -4.78 -9.00
CA VAL A 105 -2.89 -3.34 -8.93
C VAL A 105 -1.59 -2.53 -9.02
N PRO A 106 -0.57 -2.74 -8.17
CA PRO A 106 0.71 -2.04 -8.32
C PRO A 106 1.45 -2.40 -9.61
N VAL A 107 1.27 -3.61 -10.17
CA VAL A 107 1.79 -3.95 -11.51
C VAL A 107 1.17 -3.04 -12.58
N ALA A 108 -0.16 -2.91 -12.59
CA ALA A 108 -0.86 -2.01 -13.51
C ALA A 108 -0.45 -0.55 -13.32
N ALA A 109 -0.34 -0.09 -12.06
CA ALA A 109 0.12 1.26 -11.75
C ALA A 109 1.53 1.51 -12.30
N GLN A 110 2.43 0.52 -12.22
CA GLN A 110 3.77 0.64 -12.78
C GLN A 110 3.77 0.66 -14.31
N VAL A 111 2.99 -0.20 -14.97
CA VAL A 111 2.82 -0.19 -16.45
C VAL A 111 2.30 1.17 -16.93
N LEU A 112 1.31 1.73 -16.24
CA LEU A 112 0.73 3.04 -16.59
C LEU A 112 1.70 4.20 -16.30
N ALA A 113 2.52 4.11 -15.26
CA ALA A 113 3.58 5.09 -14.99
C ALA A 113 4.66 5.07 -16.08
N GLU A 114 5.09 3.89 -16.54
CA GLU A 114 6.01 3.74 -17.67
C GLU A 114 5.42 4.32 -18.97
N ARG A 115 4.12 4.09 -19.21
CA ARG A 115 3.39 4.72 -20.33
C ARG A 115 3.39 6.23 -20.22
N GLN A 116 3.05 6.78 -19.05
CA GLN A 116 3.01 8.23 -18.82
C GLN A 116 4.38 8.88 -19.02
N ALA A 117 5.45 8.18 -18.64
CA ALA A 117 6.82 8.62 -18.85
C ALA A 117 7.35 8.39 -20.29
N GLY A 118 6.51 7.90 -21.21
CA GLY A 118 6.90 7.66 -22.61
C GLY A 118 7.89 6.50 -22.81
N ARG A 119 8.08 5.64 -21.80
CA ARG A 119 9.02 4.49 -21.85
C ARG A 119 8.40 3.23 -22.45
N LEU A 120 7.09 3.20 -22.63
CA LEU A 120 6.36 2.17 -23.37
C LEU A 120 5.10 2.74 -24.00
N SER A 121 4.54 2.01 -24.98
CA SER A 121 3.20 2.25 -25.52
C SER A 121 2.29 1.06 -25.21
N LEU A 122 0.99 1.29 -25.05
CA LEU A 122 0.02 0.19 -24.91
C LEU A 122 -0.12 -0.63 -26.21
N ASP A 123 0.26 -0.06 -27.36
CA ASP A 123 0.29 -0.75 -28.64
C ASP A 123 1.57 -1.56 -28.86
N GLU A 124 2.59 -1.36 -28.00
CA GLU A 124 3.80 -2.19 -27.99
C GLU A 124 3.42 -3.66 -27.80
N ARG A 125 4.06 -4.56 -28.55
CA ARG A 125 3.75 -5.99 -28.50
C ARG A 125 4.89 -6.78 -27.87
N ILE A 126 4.54 -7.59 -26.87
CA ILE A 126 5.43 -8.56 -26.23
C ILE A 126 5.13 -9.92 -26.88
N THR A 127 6.18 -10.65 -27.25
CA THR A 127 6.02 -12.00 -27.81
C THR A 127 5.83 -13.00 -26.68
N LEU A 128 4.70 -13.71 -26.68
CA LEU A 128 4.43 -14.77 -25.71
C LEU A 128 5.41 -15.93 -25.94
N ALA A 129 6.31 -16.18 -25.00
CA ALA A 129 7.17 -17.36 -25.00
C ALA A 129 6.48 -18.53 -24.29
N ARG A 130 6.91 -19.75 -24.64
CA ARG A 130 6.40 -20.97 -23.98
C ARG A 130 6.70 -20.99 -22.48
N SER A 131 7.80 -20.35 -22.05
CA SER A 131 8.19 -20.20 -20.65
C SER A 131 7.28 -19.29 -19.85
N ASP A 132 6.49 -18.43 -20.51
CA ASP A 132 5.70 -17.40 -19.83
C ASP A 132 4.38 -17.94 -19.30
N TYR A 133 3.98 -19.14 -19.72
CA TYR A 133 2.70 -19.73 -19.39
C TYR A 133 2.63 -19.97 -17.89
N VAL A 134 1.65 -19.37 -17.21
CA VAL A 134 1.37 -19.59 -15.80
C VAL A 134 -0.03 -20.19 -15.66
N ASP A 135 -0.19 -21.18 -14.78
CA ASP A 135 -1.52 -21.69 -14.47
C ASP A 135 -2.40 -20.59 -13.87
N GLY A 136 -3.71 -20.60 -14.16
CA GLY A 136 -4.57 -19.54 -13.66
C GLY A 136 -5.77 -19.26 -14.54
N ALA A 137 -6.33 -18.08 -14.29
CA ALA A 137 -7.37 -17.50 -15.11
C ALA A 137 -6.77 -16.83 -16.36
N GLY A 138 -7.66 -16.49 -17.29
CA GLY A 138 -7.39 -15.62 -18.42
C GLY A 138 -7.04 -16.34 -19.74
N PRO A 139 -7.28 -15.65 -20.87
CA PRO A 139 -7.17 -16.22 -22.21
C PRO A 139 -5.76 -16.19 -22.81
N VAL A 140 -4.76 -15.56 -22.17
CA VAL A 140 -3.43 -15.38 -22.80
C VAL A 140 -2.79 -16.72 -23.13
N ASN A 141 -2.98 -17.74 -22.28
CA ASN A 141 -2.49 -19.10 -22.51
C ASN A 141 -3.18 -19.84 -23.68
N TRP A 142 -4.22 -19.28 -24.30
CA TRP A 142 -4.89 -19.86 -25.47
C TRP A 142 -4.21 -19.46 -26.79
N HIS A 143 -3.34 -18.45 -26.77
CA HIS A 143 -2.49 -18.13 -27.90
C HIS A 143 -1.35 -19.14 -28.00
N ASP A 144 -0.80 -19.31 -29.21
CA ASP A 144 0.39 -20.13 -29.41
C ASP A 144 1.65 -19.36 -29.02
N PRO A 145 2.72 -20.03 -28.54
CA PRO A 145 4.02 -19.40 -28.35
C PRO A 145 4.51 -18.74 -29.65
N GLY A 146 5.09 -17.56 -29.54
CA GLY A 146 5.46 -16.71 -30.68
C GLY A 146 4.40 -15.69 -31.06
N THR A 147 3.20 -15.73 -30.46
CA THR A 147 2.16 -14.73 -30.71
C THR A 147 2.58 -13.37 -30.13
N PRO A 148 2.59 -12.29 -30.93
CA PRO A 148 2.84 -10.94 -30.42
C PRO A 148 1.54 -10.35 -29.84
N ILE A 149 1.54 -10.03 -28.55
CA ILE A 149 0.38 -9.56 -27.80
C ILE A 149 0.64 -8.14 -27.30
N SER A 150 -0.33 -7.23 -27.47
CA SER A 150 -0.15 -5.84 -27.04
C SER A 150 -0.16 -5.67 -25.52
N ILE A 151 0.63 -4.74 -25.00
CA ILE A 151 0.66 -4.39 -23.57
C ILE A 151 -0.74 -3.99 -23.08
N GLY A 152 -1.51 -3.24 -23.89
CA GLY A 152 -2.88 -2.86 -23.56
C GLY A 152 -3.80 -4.07 -23.34
N TYR A 153 -3.70 -5.10 -24.19
CA TYR A 153 -4.46 -6.33 -24.03
C TYR A 153 -4.02 -7.10 -22.78
N LEU A 154 -2.71 -7.25 -22.55
CA LEU A 154 -2.19 -7.91 -21.36
C LEU A 154 -2.67 -7.20 -20.08
N LEU A 155 -2.64 -5.86 -20.06
CA LEU A 155 -3.08 -5.05 -18.94
C LEU A 155 -4.58 -5.25 -18.66
N GLU A 156 -5.40 -5.26 -19.71
CA GLU A 156 -6.83 -5.54 -19.62
C GLU A 156 -7.09 -6.95 -19.08
N GLN A 157 -6.45 -7.99 -19.62
CA GLN A 157 -6.64 -9.37 -19.17
C GLN A 157 -6.16 -9.58 -17.73
N MET A 158 -5.05 -8.94 -17.35
CA MET A 158 -4.54 -8.97 -15.99
C MET A 158 -5.55 -8.39 -14.99
N ILE A 159 -6.17 -7.24 -15.30
CA ILE A 159 -7.05 -6.56 -14.34
C ILE A 159 -8.47 -7.13 -14.35
N THR A 160 -9.03 -7.42 -15.52
CA THR A 160 -10.46 -7.77 -15.65
C THR A 160 -10.74 -9.25 -15.38
N VAL A 161 -9.83 -10.15 -15.78
CA VAL A 161 -9.98 -11.60 -15.60
C VAL A 161 -8.83 -12.23 -14.83
N SER A 162 -7.96 -11.40 -14.23
CA SER A 162 -6.89 -11.87 -13.34
C SER A 162 -5.87 -12.79 -14.02
N ASP A 163 -5.58 -12.56 -15.31
CA ASP A 163 -4.68 -13.41 -16.10
C ASP A 163 -3.25 -13.43 -15.52
N ASN A 164 -2.76 -14.61 -15.14
CA ASN A 164 -1.45 -14.76 -14.51
C ASN A 164 -0.29 -14.69 -15.52
N THR A 165 -0.49 -15.21 -16.73
CA THR A 165 0.52 -15.11 -17.79
C THR A 165 0.68 -13.66 -18.22
N ALA A 166 -0.43 -12.93 -18.36
CA ALA A 166 -0.39 -11.50 -18.63
C ALA A 166 0.35 -10.72 -17.53
N SER A 167 0.12 -11.09 -16.27
CA SER A 167 0.78 -10.46 -15.13
C SER A 167 2.29 -10.64 -15.17
N ASP A 168 2.75 -11.87 -15.37
CA ASP A 168 4.17 -12.20 -15.38
C ASP A 168 4.87 -11.56 -16.57
N MET A 169 4.24 -11.55 -17.76
CA MET A 169 4.77 -10.85 -18.94
C MET A 169 4.88 -9.33 -18.71
N LEU A 170 3.92 -8.71 -18.03
CA LEU A 170 3.96 -7.29 -17.70
C LEU A 170 5.03 -6.98 -16.64
N ILE A 171 5.16 -7.82 -15.61
CA ILE A 171 6.22 -7.73 -14.61
C ILE A 171 7.59 -7.81 -15.27
N ASP A 172 7.80 -8.76 -16.19
CA ASP A 172 9.05 -8.90 -16.93
C ASP A 172 9.35 -7.65 -17.78
N ARG A 173 8.30 -7.04 -18.36
CA ARG A 173 8.45 -5.83 -19.18
C ARG A 173 8.82 -4.58 -18.38
N VAL A 174 8.30 -4.42 -17.16
CA VAL A 174 8.52 -3.20 -16.36
C VAL A 174 9.54 -3.38 -15.23
N GLY A 175 9.95 -4.62 -14.94
CA GLY A 175 10.88 -4.99 -13.89
C GLY A 175 10.20 -5.21 -12.53
N LEU A 176 10.49 -6.36 -11.91
CA LEU A 176 9.93 -6.72 -10.59
C LEU A 176 10.38 -5.78 -9.47
N GLU A 177 11.62 -5.28 -9.51
CA GLU A 177 12.11 -4.29 -8.55
C GLU A 177 11.30 -3.00 -8.64
N ALA A 178 11.01 -2.52 -9.87
CA ALA A 178 10.20 -1.32 -10.08
C ALA A 178 8.76 -1.50 -9.57
N VAL A 179 8.18 -2.70 -9.69
CA VAL A 179 6.87 -3.03 -9.10
C VAL A 179 6.92 -2.97 -7.57
N ASN A 180 7.99 -3.49 -6.96
CA ASN A 180 8.17 -3.46 -5.51
C ASN A 180 8.41 -2.03 -4.98
N THR A 181 9.19 -1.22 -5.69
CA THR A 181 9.32 0.21 -5.40
C THR A 181 7.99 0.94 -5.58
N ARG A 182 7.21 0.59 -6.61
CA ARG A 182 5.88 1.19 -6.86
C ARG A 182 4.95 0.95 -5.68
N VAL A 183 4.77 -0.30 -5.24
CA VAL A 183 3.81 -0.62 -4.18
C VAL A 183 4.18 0.06 -2.86
N THR A 184 5.47 0.07 -2.49
CA THR A 184 5.95 0.76 -1.28
C THR A 184 5.77 2.27 -1.37
N SER A 185 6.00 2.86 -2.55
CA SER A 185 5.76 4.29 -2.80
C SER A 185 4.28 4.65 -2.74
N MET A 186 3.39 3.78 -3.24
CA MET A 186 1.93 3.97 -3.18
C MET A 186 1.44 3.95 -1.73
N VAL A 187 1.93 3.02 -0.91
CA VAL A 187 1.63 2.99 0.53
C VAL A 187 2.11 4.28 1.21
N ALA A 188 3.36 4.69 0.94
CA ALA A 188 3.93 5.91 1.52
C ALA A 188 3.19 7.19 1.09
N ALA A 189 2.72 7.27 -0.16
CA ALA A 189 1.99 8.42 -0.69
C ALA A 189 0.66 8.68 0.04
N SER A 190 0.06 7.63 0.63
CA SER A 190 -1.12 7.75 1.50
C SER A 190 -0.74 7.81 2.99
N GLY A 191 0.54 8.05 3.30
CA GLY A 191 1.17 8.05 4.63
C GLY A 191 0.98 6.75 5.42
N GLY A 192 0.82 5.64 4.70
CA GLY A 192 0.91 4.30 5.24
C GLY A 192 2.35 3.91 5.56
N LYS A 193 2.52 2.71 6.10
CA LYS A 193 3.82 2.13 6.47
C LYS A 193 4.29 1.14 5.40
N PRO A 194 5.32 1.43 4.59
CA PRO A 194 5.71 0.58 3.47
C PRO A 194 6.14 -0.85 3.85
N ASP A 195 6.61 -1.06 5.08
CA ASP A 195 6.97 -2.37 5.63
C ASP A 195 5.77 -3.25 6.00
N HIS A 196 4.55 -2.70 5.96
CA HIS A 196 3.30 -3.46 6.17
C HIS A 196 2.78 -4.15 4.89
N ILE A 197 3.54 -4.07 3.78
CA ILE A 197 3.33 -4.86 2.57
C ILE A 197 4.64 -5.56 2.22
N GLY A 198 4.58 -6.88 2.12
CA GLY A 198 5.71 -7.71 1.76
C GLY A 198 6.04 -7.60 0.27
N PRO A 199 7.19 -8.17 -0.14
CA PRO A 199 7.63 -8.11 -1.53
C PRO A 199 6.63 -8.81 -2.44
N ILE A 200 6.34 -8.17 -3.57
CA ILE A 200 5.60 -8.79 -4.67
C ILE A 200 6.53 -9.71 -5.43
N SER A 201 6.03 -10.89 -5.80
CA SER A 201 6.69 -11.82 -6.70
C SER A 201 5.84 -12.11 -7.95
N LYS A 202 6.45 -12.77 -8.93
CA LYS A 202 5.75 -13.30 -10.09
C LYS A 202 4.75 -14.38 -9.69
N LEU A 203 3.69 -14.53 -10.46
CA LEU A 203 2.65 -15.53 -10.23
C LEU A 203 3.18 -16.95 -10.43
N VAL A 204 4.14 -17.18 -11.34
CA VAL A 204 4.88 -18.45 -11.39
C VAL A 204 5.75 -18.64 -10.14
N GLY A 205 6.32 -17.55 -9.61
CA GLY A 205 7.12 -17.52 -8.39
C GLY A 205 6.34 -17.99 -7.16
N VAL A 206 5.06 -17.64 -7.04
CA VAL A 206 4.16 -18.20 -6.01
C VAL A 206 4.16 -19.72 -6.03
N ARG A 207 4.10 -20.34 -7.22
CA ARG A 207 4.05 -21.81 -7.33
C ARG A 207 5.40 -22.41 -6.97
N GLN A 208 6.48 -21.82 -7.46
CA GLN A 208 7.84 -22.22 -7.10
C GLN A 208 8.05 -22.14 -5.58
N GLY A 209 7.54 -21.09 -4.94
CA GLY A 209 7.58 -20.89 -3.49
C GLY A 209 6.79 -21.96 -2.74
N VAL A 210 5.50 -22.15 -3.07
CA VAL A 210 4.62 -23.11 -2.41
C VAL A 210 5.11 -24.55 -2.59
N TYR A 211 5.34 -24.99 -3.84
CA TYR A 211 5.83 -26.35 -4.06
C TYR A 211 7.27 -26.53 -3.57
N GLY A 212 8.06 -25.46 -3.51
CA GLY A 212 9.39 -25.43 -2.88
C GLY A 212 9.36 -25.77 -1.40
N GLN A 213 8.26 -25.48 -0.69
CA GLN A 213 8.06 -25.92 0.69
C GLN A 213 7.85 -27.44 0.79
N LEU A 214 7.37 -28.11 -0.26
CA LEU A 214 7.31 -29.58 -0.30
C LEU A 214 8.70 -30.17 -0.60
N HIS A 215 9.38 -29.67 -1.65
CA HIS A 215 10.71 -30.13 -2.04
C HIS A 215 11.50 -29.03 -2.78
N PRO A 216 12.78 -28.79 -2.47
CA PRO A 216 13.56 -27.68 -3.04
C PRO A 216 13.64 -27.70 -4.57
N ASP A 217 13.76 -28.88 -5.20
CA ASP A 217 13.81 -29.00 -6.67
C ASP A 217 12.56 -28.46 -7.38
N ALA A 218 11.43 -28.32 -6.68
CA ALA A 218 10.22 -27.72 -7.24
C ALA A 218 10.40 -26.23 -7.62
N GLN A 219 11.40 -25.56 -7.05
CA GLN A 219 11.76 -24.18 -7.42
C GLN A 219 12.25 -24.07 -8.87
N GLY A 220 12.77 -25.16 -9.44
CA GLY A 220 13.23 -25.21 -10.83
C GLY A 220 12.12 -25.48 -11.85
N LEU A 221 10.88 -25.73 -11.41
CA LEU A 221 9.76 -26.03 -12.30
C LEU A 221 9.23 -24.77 -13.00
N GLY A 222 8.77 -24.96 -14.23
CA GLY A 222 8.15 -23.92 -15.05
C GLY A 222 6.63 -23.95 -14.97
N GLY A 223 5.97 -22.94 -15.53
CA GLY A 223 4.51 -22.86 -15.40
C GLY A 223 3.74 -23.95 -16.17
N LEU A 224 4.31 -24.57 -17.21
CA LEU A 224 3.72 -25.76 -17.83
C LEU A 224 3.68 -26.96 -16.87
N ASP A 225 4.68 -27.11 -16.00
CA ASP A 225 4.69 -28.16 -14.97
C ASP A 225 3.58 -27.89 -13.94
N PHE A 226 3.45 -26.64 -13.49
CA PHE A 226 2.38 -26.26 -12.56
C PHE A 226 0.99 -26.36 -13.17
N MET A 227 0.83 -26.10 -14.48
CA MET A 227 -0.42 -26.36 -15.21
C MET A 227 -0.75 -27.84 -15.24
N ALA A 228 0.24 -28.72 -15.41
CA ALA A 228 0.05 -30.17 -15.34
C ALA A 228 -0.36 -30.60 -13.92
N LEU A 229 0.32 -30.09 -12.89
CA LEU A 229 -0.02 -30.35 -11.48
C LEU A 229 -1.43 -29.88 -11.13
N ARG A 230 -1.87 -28.72 -11.63
CA ARG A 230 -3.20 -28.16 -11.36
C ARG A 230 -4.35 -29.03 -11.89
N LYS A 231 -4.11 -29.93 -12.84
CA LYS A 231 -5.12 -30.90 -13.32
C LYS A 231 -5.52 -31.92 -12.25
N HIS A 232 -4.72 -32.05 -11.20
CA HIS A 232 -5.01 -32.89 -10.03
C HIS A 232 -5.75 -32.10 -8.96
N SER A 233 -6.60 -32.78 -8.17
CA SER A 233 -7.18 -32.19 -6.95
C SER A 233 -6.05 -31.77 -6.00
N VAL A 234 -6.31 -30.80 -5.12
CA VAL A 234 -5.29 -30.29 -4.17
C VAL A 234 -4.63 -31.43 -3.39
N SER A 235 -5.42 -32.38 -2.88
CA SER A 235 -4.95 -33.58 -2.17
C SER A 235 -4.09 -34.55 -3.00
N GLN A 236 -4.19 -34.50 -4.33
CA GLN A 236 -3.44 -35.37 -5.25
C GLN A 236 -2.16 -34.71 -5.77
N ARG A 237 -2.01 -33.39 -5.62
CA ARG A 237 -0.85 -32.64 -6.12
C ARG A 237 0.48 -33.10 -5.53
N PRO A 238 0.61 -33.42 -4.23
CA PRO A 238 1.87 -33.94 -3.69
C PRO A 238 2.33 -35.24 -4.39
N VAL A 239 1.41 -36.18 -4.61
CA VAL A 239 1.71 -37.43 -5.32
C VAL A 239 2.13 -37.16 -6.78
N ALA A 240 1.46 -36.22 -7.45
CA ALA A 240 1.81 -35.81 -8.80
C ALA A 240 3.20 -35.15 -8.86
N LEU A 241 3.50 -34.25 -7.91
CA LEU A 241 4.80 -33.60 -7.79
C LEU A 241 5.92 -34.62 -7.59
N ALA A 242 5.72 -35.61 -6.70
CA ALA A 242 6.72 -36.64 -6.44
C ALA A 242 7.11 -37.40 -7.72
N ARG A 243 6.15 -37.64 -8.61
CA ARG A 243 6.39 -38.24 -9.93
C ARG A 243 7.15 -37.31 -10.87
N VAL A 244 6.80 -36.02 -10.91
CA VAL A 244 7.49 -35.01 -11.73
C VAL A 244 8.96 -34.91 -11.32
N LEU A 245 9.22 -34.88 -10.01
CA LEU A 245 10.57 -34.76 -9.46
C LEU A 245 11.33 -36.09 -9.39
N SER A 246 10.68 -37.22 -9.69
CA SER A 246 11.26 -38.56 -9.52
C SER A 246 11.75 -38.85 -8.09
N VAL A 247 11.01 -38.38 -7.08
CA VAL A 247 11.30 -38.58 -5.65
C VAL A 247 10.18 -39.36 -4.97
N ARG A 248 10.43 -39.83 -3.74
CA ARG A 248 9.41 -40.42 -2.88
C ARG A 248 8.67 -39.32 -2.12
N GLN A 249 7.37 -39.49 -1.91
CA GLN A 249 6.57 -38.48 -1.19
C GLN A 249 7.01 -38.30 0.28
N ASP A 250 7.58 -39.34 0.91
CA ASP A 250 8.13 -39.25 2.26
C ASP A 250 9.43 -38.43 2.34
N ALA A 251 9.95 -37.94 1.21
CA ALA A 251 11.02 -36.96 1.15
C ALA A 251 10.53 -35.51 1.27
N PHE A 252 9.21 -35.28 1.30
CA PHE A 252 8.67 -33.92 1.40
C PHE A 252 8.78 -33.34 2.80
N ALA A 253 9.12 -32.06 2.88
CA ALA A 253 9.26 -31.34 4.15
C ALA A 253 7.90 -30.95 4.76
N GLN A 254 6.85 -30.88 3.95
CA GLN A 254 5.49 -30.58 4.37
C GLN A 254 4.56 -31.77 4.12
N PRO A 255 3.57 -32.02 4.99
CA PRO A 255 2.71 -33.18 4.89
C PRO A 255 1.73 -33.12 3.69
N ASP A 256 1.33 -31.91 3.30
CA ASP A 256 0.39 -31.66 2.22
C ASP A 256 0.57 -30.27 1.60
N TYR A 257 -0.25 -29.98 0.58
CA TYR A 257 -0.21 -28.72 -0.15
C TYR A 257 -0.64 -27.53 0.72
N ASP A 258 -1.60 -27.71 1.63
CA ASP A 258 -2.11 -26.61 2.45
C ASP A 258 -1.05 -26.17 3.47
N SER A 259 -0.37 -27.12 4.12
CA SER A 259 0.77 -26.84 5.00
C SER A 259 1.94 -26.18 4.25
N ALA A 260 2.17 -26.59 3.01
CA ALA A 260 3.15 -25.94 2.14
C ALA A 260 2.76 -24.52 1.76
N PHE A 261 1.46 -24.26 1.57
CA PHE A 261 0.95 -22.93 1.32
C PHE A 261 1.05 -22.03 2.56
N ASP A 262 0.72 -22.55 3.74
CA ASP A 262 0.87 -21.83 5.02
C ASP A 262 2.34 -21.47 5.28
N ALA A 263 3.27 -22.39 5.00
CA ALA A 263 4.70 -22.14 5.10
C ALA A 263 5.18 -21.08 4.08
N TYR A 264 4.60 -21.04 2.88
CA TYR A 264 4.85 -19.98 1.91
C TYR A 264 4.29 -18.62 2.37
N GLU A 265 3.06 -18.57 2.89
CA GLU A 265 2.46 -17.33 3.44
C GLU A 265 3.34 -16.77 4.58
N ALA A 266 3.90 -17.64 5.41
CA ALA A 266 4.82 -17.25 6.50
C ALA A 266 6.13 -16.60 6.01
N THR A 267 6.49 -16.69 4.73
CA THR A 267 7.65 -15.98 4.17
C THR A 267 7.43 -14.47 4.04
N GLY A 268 6.16 -14.02 4.05
CA GLY A 268 5.79 -12.63 3.83
C GLY A 268 5.74 -12.21 2.35
N GLU A 269 6.10 -13.09 1.42
CA GLU A 269 5.98 -12.80 -0.02
C GLU A 269 4.51 -12.71 -0.46
N ASN A 270 4.15 -11.66 -1.20
CA ASN A 270 2.76 -11.36 -1.57
C ASN A 270 1.79 -11.30 -0.38
N VAL A 271 2.29 -11.01 0.83
CA VAL A 271 1.50 -10.83 2.04
C VAL A 271 1.51 -9.36 2.44
N GLY A 272 0.40 -8.86 2.95
CA GLY A 272 0.32 -7.51 3.49
C GLY A 272 -0.87 -7.32 4.40
N THR A 273 -0.90 -6.20 5.10
CA THR A 273 -2.09 -5.80 5.84
C THR A 273 -3.15 -5.27 4.88
N LEU A 274 -4.44 -5.49 5.17
CA LEU A 274 -5.53 -4.89 4.38
C LEU A 274 -5.52 -3.37 4.47
N ARG A 275 -5.00 -2.81 5.57
CA ARG A 275 -4.78 -1.37 5.70
C ARG A 275 -3.75 -0.87 4.68
N ALA A 276 -2.57 -1.50 4.61
CA ALA A 276 -1.54 -1.13 3.64
C ALA A 276 -2.04 -1.26 2.21
N PHE A 277 -2.80 -2.31 1.89
CA PHE A 277 -3.42 -2.41 0.57
C PHE A 277 -4.50 -1.34 0.34
N GLY A 278 -5.24 -0.94 1.38
CA GLY A 278 -6.10 0.22 1.35
C GLY A 278 -5.35 1.51 1.02
N ASP A 279 -4.15 1.70 1.56
CA ASP A 279 -3.27 2.83 1.25
C ASP A 279 -2.81 2.81 -0.22
N VAL A 280 -2.55 1.63 -0.79
CA VAL A 280 -2.29 1.44 -2.23
C VAL A 280 -3.49 1.95 -3.05
N LEU A 281 -4.71 1.54 -2.71
CA LEU A 281 -5.92 1.99 -3.41
C LEU A 281 -6.18 3.49 -3.24
N ALA A 282 -5.97 4.03 -2.03
CA ALA A 282 -6.13 5.45 -1.75
C ALA A 282 -5.14 6.30 -2.57
N SER A 283 -3.92 5.81 -2.82
CA SER A 283 -2.93 6.55 -3.63
C SER A 283 -3.40 6.79 -5.06
N LEU A 284 -4.22 5.89 -5.62
CA LEU A 284 -4.78 6.04 -6.97
C LEU A 284 -5.82 7.16 -7.05
N HIS A 285 -6.46 7.51 -5.94
CA HIS A 285 -7.43 8.60 -5.89
C HIS A 285 -6.73 9.97 -5.85
N HIS A 286 -5.66 10.09 -5.07
CA HIS A 286 -4.90 11.33 -4.94
C HIS A 286 -3.98 11.56 -6.17
N GLY A 287 -3.47 10.49 -6.76
CA GLY A 287 -2.52 10.48 -7.89
C GLY A 287 -3.10 10.73 -9.29
N GLY A 288 -4.28 11.34 -9.40
CA GLY A 288 -4.74 11.98 -10.64
C GLY A 288 -4.36 13.46 -10.77
N HIS A 289 -3.77 14.06 -9.72
CA HIS A 289 -3.60 15.51 -9.62
C HIS A 289 -2.17 16.02 -9.39
N ASP A 290 -1.21 15.17 -9.03
CA ASP A 290 0.13 15.66 -8.71
C ASP A 290 1.12 15.37 -9.85
N GLY A 291 1.61 16.48 -10.42
CA GLY A 291 2.58 16.52 -11.50
C GLY A 291 3.89 15.85 -11.13
N PHE A 292 4.38 15.05 -12.08
CA PHE A 292 5.80 14.92 -12.31
C PHE A 292 6.11 15.84 -13.50
N GLU A 293 6.46 17.09 -13.17
CA GLU A 293 7.13 18.02 -14.09
C GLU A 293 8.51 17.46 -14.50
#